data_AF-A0A432IA70-F1
#
_entry.id   AF-A0A432IA70-F1
#
_cell.length_a   1.000
_cell.length_b   1.000
_cell.length_c   1.000
_cell.angle_alpha   90.00
_cell.angle_beta   90.00
_cell.angle_gamma   90.00
#
_symmetry.space_group_name_H-M   'P 1'
#
loop_
_entity.id
_entity.type
_entity.pdbx_description
1 polymer ?
#
loop_
_entity_poly.entity_id
_entity_poly.type
_entity_poly.pdbx_seq_one_letter_code
_entity_poly.pdbx_strand_id
1 'polypeptide(L)'
;MRKYLILGILLLGSMFSYANVSIRSMETELVAVGISHESIKEAENILNIALKKHRIMLIELEQKELEVNKLLIEDPEKNWFQINRLLDEIGQINANIKKNQLKAQIDVRKFISKDDFLKAIELHQMNLGVIK
;
A
#
# COMPACT_ATOMS: atom_id res chain seq x y z
N MET A 1 -8.09 14.96 -22.77
CA MET A 1 -7.91 14.66 -21.34
C MET A 1 -7.49 13.21 -21.03
N ARG A 2 -6.73 12.54 -21.93
CA ARG A 2 -6.24 11.16 -21.73
C ARG A 2 -4.93 11.06 -20.95
N LYS A 3 -4.27 12.19 -20.66
CA LYS A 3 -2.93 12.23 -20.02
C LYS A 3 -2.96 12.00 -18.50
N TYR A 4 -4.12 12.07 -17.85
CA TYR A 4 -4.24 11.82 -16.40
C TYR A 4 -4.36 10.34 -16.03
N LEU A 5 -4.54 9.43 -17.01
CA LEU A 5 -4.45 7.99 -16.78
C LEU A 5 -3.00 7.51 -16.54
N ILE A 6 -2.01 8.33 -16.90
CA ILE A 6 -0.58 8.03 -16.67
C ILE A 6 -0.18 8.24 -15.19
N LEU A 7 -0.99 8.97 -14.40
CA LEU A 7 -0.87 8.99 -12.94
C LEU A 7 -1.25 7.64 -12.29
N GLY A 8 -1.87 6.72 -13.05
CA GLY A 8 -2.21 5.37 -12.61
C GLY A 8 -1.00 4.44 -12.42
N ILE A 9 0.21 4.84 -12.81
CA ILE A 9 1.43 4.02 -12.69
C ILE A 9 2.35 4.51 -11.54
N LEU A 10 2.16 5.73 -11.03
CA LEU A 10 2.98 6.32 -9.95
C LEU A 10 2.39 6.13 -8.53
N LEU A 11 1.14 5.65 -8.41
CA LEU A 11 0.39 5.57 -7.14
C LEU A 11 0.45 4.19 -6.44
N LEU A 12 1.28 3.25 -6.89
CA LEU A 12 1.38 1.93 -6.26
C LEU A 12 1.99 1.98 -4.84
N GLY A 13 2.63 3.08 -4.45
CA GLY A 13 3.10 3.28 -3.08
C GLY A 13 2.04 3.87 -2.14
N SER A 14 1.31 4.89 -2.60
CA SER A 14 0.36 5.63 -1.77
C SER A 14 -0.99 4.92 -1.64
N MET A 15 -1.48 4.20 -2.65
CA MET A 15 -2.81 3.54 -2.59
C MET A 15 -2.99 2.58 -1.41
N PHE A 16 -1.91 2.07 -0.82
CA PHE A 16 -2.01 1.05 0.22
C PHE A 16 -2.51 1.59 1.58
N SER A 17 -2.08 2.78 1.98
CA SER A 17 -2.61 3.45 3.18
C SER A 17 -4.02 4.01 2.94
N TYR A 18 -4.28 4.51 1.73
CA TYR A 18 -5.60 5.03 1.37
C TYR A 18 -6.64 3.92 1.23
N ALA A 19 -6.29 2.73 0.73
CA ALA A 19 -7.22 1.61 0.59
C ALA A 19 -7.84 1.20 1.94
N ASN A 20 -7.04 1.09 3.00
CA ASN A 20 -7.56 0.68 4.32
C ASN A 20 -8.43 1.76 4.98
N VAL A 21 -7.98 3.02 4.92
CA VAL A 21 -8.79 4.16 5.38
C VAL A 21 -10.09 4.27 4.57
N SER A 22 -10.05 3.95 3.27
CA SER A 22 -11.19 4.05 2.36
C SER A 22 -12.24 2.95 2.57
N ILE A 23 -11.87 1.68 2.81
CA ILE A 23 -12.88 0.62 3.01
C ILE A 23 -13.70 0.92 4.27
N ARG A 24 -13.03 1.30 5.36
CA ARG A 24 -13.69 1.61 6.62
C ARG A 24 -14.55 2.86 6.55
N SER A 25 -14.13 3.89 5.83
CA SER A 25 -14.90 5.13 5.68
C SER A 25 -16.07 5.01 4.70
N MET A 26 -16.06 3.98 3.84
CA MET A 26 -17.07 3.76 2.80
C MET A 26 -17.96 2.53 3.10
N GLU A 27 -18.03 2.04 4.34
CA GLU A 27 -18.81 0.85 4.68
C GLU A 27 -20.27 0.98 4.22
N THR A 28 -20.90 2.13 4.47
CA THR A 28 -22.28 2.41 4.06
C THR A 28 -22.47 2.31 2.54
N GLU A 29 -21.55 2.89 1.77
CA GLU A 29 -21.59 2.86 0.31
C GLU A 29 -21.27 1.47 -0.25
N LEU A 30 -20.35 0.73 0.38
CA LEU A 30 -20.02 -0.65 0.03
C LEU A 30 -21.24 -1.57 0.25
N VAL A 31 -21.97 -1.38 1.35
CA VAL A 31 -23.24 -2.10 1.58
C VAL A 31 -24.29 -1.70 0.57
N ALA A 32 -24.39 -0.40 0.23
CA ALA A 32 -25.35 0.10 -0.77
C ALA A 32 -25.13 -0.49 -2.18
N VAL A 33 -23.89 -0.84 -2.53
CA VAL A 33 -23.58 -1.53 -3.80
C VAL A 33 -23.72 -3.06 -3.72
N GLY A 34 -24.17 -3.59 -2.58
CA GLY A 34 -24.50 -5.01 -2.40
C GLY A 34 -23.39 -5.87 -1.82
N ILE A 35 -22.32 -5.29 -1.28
CA ILE A 35 -21.25 -6.04 -0.60
C ILE A 35 -21.70 -6.37 0.83
N SER A 36 -21.55 -7.63 1.25
CA SER A 36 -21.90 -8.03 2.61
C SER A 36 -20.94 -7.46 3.65
N HIS A 37 -21.44 -7.17 4.86
CA HIS A 37 -20.58 -6.76 5.99
C HIS A 37 -19.45 -7.76 6.28
N GLU A 38 -19.70 -9.06 6.10
CA GLU A 38 -18.68 -10.10 6.26
C GLU A 38 -17.53 -9.93 5.25
N SER A 39 -17.86 -9.68 3.98
CA SER A 39 -16.86 -9.45 2.93
C SER A 39 -16.04 -8.17 3.18
N ILE A 40 -16.71 -7.11 3.66
CA ILE A 40 -16.05 -5.85 4.06
C ILE A 40 -15.06 -6.13 5.21
N LYS A 41 -15.50 -6.83 6.25
CA LYS A 41 -14.67 -7.16 7.42
C LYS A 41 -13.45 -8.01 7.05
N GLU A 42 -13.60 -9.00 6.16
CA GLU A 42 -12.47 -9.79 5.68
C GLU A 42 -11.48 -8.96 4.86
N ALA A 43 -11.97 -8.08 3.98
CA ALA A 43 -11.13 -7.17 3.23
C ALA A 43 -10.35 -6.21 4.16
N GLU A 44 -11.01 -5.65 5.18
CA GLU A 44 -10.35 -4.82 6.20
C GLU A 44 -9.27 -5.60 6.97
N ASN A 45 -9.56 -6.84 7.37
CA ASN A 45 -8.60 -7.68 8.08
C ASN A 45 -7.33 -7.92 7.25
N ILE A 46 -7.49 -8.26 5.96
CA ILE A 46 -6.39 -8.45 5.02
C ILE A 46 -5.55 -7.18 4.91
N LEU A 47 -6.18 -6.02 4.72
CA LEU A 47 -5.47 -4.74 4.64
C LEU A 47 -4.76 -4.39 5.94
N ASN A 48 -5.37 -4.66 7.10
CA ASN A 48 -4.77 -4.41 8.41
C ASN A 48 -3.52 -5.27 8.64
N ILE A 49 -3.58 -6.56 8.31
CA ILE A 49 -2.41 -7.46 8.41
C ILE A 49 -1.29 -6.95 7.51
N ALA A 50 -1.63 -6.62 6.26
CA ALA A 50 -0.63 -6.20 5.30
C ALA A 50 -0.08 -4.78 5.60
N LEU A 51 -0.85 -3.86 6.20
CA LEU A 51 -0.35 -2.58 6.73
C LEU A 51 0.62 -2.77 7.89
N LYS A 52 0.30 -3.65 8.85
CA LYS A 52 1.21 -3.95 9.96
C LYS A 52 2.54 -4.49 9.43
N LYS A 53 2.50 -5.44 8.50
CA LYS A 53 3.69 -5.97 7.86
C LYS A 53 4.47 -4.90 7.11
N HIS A 54 3.78 -4.02 6.37
CA HIS A 54 4.41 -2.91 5.66
C HIS A 54 5.14 -1.96 6.61
N ARG A 55 4.54 -1.59 7.75
CA ARG A 55 5.16 -0.72 8.75
C ARG A 55 6.43 -1.34 9.32
N ILE A 56 6.43 -2.64 9.59
CA ILE A 56 7.63 -3.35 10.06
C ILE A 56 8.75 -3.26 9.02
N MET A 57 8.44 -3.54 7.75
CA MET A 57 9.43 -3.46 6.67
C MET A 57 9.97 -2.04 6.44
N LEU A 58 9.17 -0.98 6.67
CA LEU A 58 9.66 0.40 6.62
C LEU A 58 10.65 0.70 7.76
N ILE A 59 10.37 0.21 8.97
CA ILE A 59 11.30 0.36 10.10
C ILE A 59 12.61 -0.38 9.80
N GLU A 60 12.54 -1.60 9.26
CA GLU A 60 13.73 -2.37 8.84
C GLU A 60 14.54 -1.65 7.76
N LEU A 61 13.85 -1.02 6.79
CA LEU A 61 14.47 -0.20 5.74
C LEU A 61 15.23 0.99 6.36
N GLU A 62 14.57 1.78 7.20
CA GLU A 62 15.17 2.94 7.88
C GLU A 62 16.39 2.54 8.71
N GLN A 63 16.34 1.40 9.41
CA GLN A 63 17.48 0.90 10.18
C GLN A 63 18.70 0.58 9.29
N LYS A 64 18.49 -0.05 8.13
CA LYS A 64 19.58 -0.37 7.20
C LYS A 64 20.15 0.87 6.52
N GLU A 65 19.31 1.82 6.15
CA GLU A 65 19.75 3.10 5.60
C GLU A 65 20.62 3.87 6.60
N LEU A 66 20.26 3.85 7.89
CA LEU A 66 21.10 4.42 8.95
C LEU A 66 22.43 3.69 9.10
N GLU A 67 22.46 2.37 8.99
CA GLU A 67 23.70 1.58 9.02
C GLU A 67 24.62 1.92 7.83
N VAL A 68 24.05 2.05 6.62
CA VAL A 68 24.80 2.50 5.44
C VAL A 68 25.37 3.90 5.68
N ASN A 69 24.56 4.85 6.16
CA ASN A 69 25.01 6.21 6.44
C ASN A 69 26.16 6.25 7.44
N LYS A 70 26.11 5.41 8.49
CA LYS A 70 27.21 5.28 9.45
C LYS A 70 28.50 4.82 8.77
N LEU A 71 28.43 3.76 7.96
CA LEU A 71 29.60 3.20 7.27
C LEU A 71 30.22 4.16 6.26
N LEU A 72 29.40 4.98 5.59
CA LEU A 72 29.83 6.03 4.67
C LEU A 72 30.58 7.16 5.38
N ILE A 73 30.17 7.51 6.60
CA ILE A 73 30.83 8.56 7.41
C ILE A 73 32.18 8.08 7.95
N GLU A 74 32.29 6.78 8.29
CA GLU A 74 33.51 6.21 8.87
C GLU A 74 34.65 6.08 7.84
N ASP A 75 34.46 5.27 6.81
CA ASP A 75 35.40 5.08 5.70
C ASP A 75 34.70 4.27 4.58
N PRO A 76 34.22 4.93 3.51
CA PRO A 76 33.41 4.27 2.49
C PRO A 76 34.19 3.25 1.66
N GLU A 77 35.49 3.44 1.44
CA GLU A 77 36.30 2.52 0.64
C GLU A 77 36.57 1.24 1.41
N LYS A 78 36.94 1.36 2.70
CA LYS A 78 37.15 0.22 3.57
C LYS A 78 35.86 -0.56 3.83
N ASN A 79 34.73 0.14 3.94
CA ASN A 79 33.43 -0.45 4.26
C ASN A 79 32.61 -0.86 3.02
N TRP A 80 33.14 -0.69 1.80
CA TRP A 80 32.40 -0.88 0.55
C TRP A 80 31.67 -2.23 0.48
N PHE A 81 32.32 -3.32 0.91
CA PHE A 81 31.70 -4.64 0.90
C PHE A 81 30.44 -4.72 1.78
N GLN A 82 30.48 -4.12 2.97
CA GLN A 82 29.34 -4.11 3.89
C GLN A 82 28.24 -3.16 3.40
N ILE A 83 28.62 -2.00 2.86
CA ILE A 83 27.67 -1.06 2.22
C ILE A 83 26.92 -1.76 1.08
N ASN A 84 27.65 -2.44 0.19
CA ASN A 84 27.03 -3.12 -0.95
C ASN A 84 26.04 -4.21 -0.50
N ARG A 85 26.41 -5.01 0.52
CA ARG A 85 25.50 -6.01 1.11
C ARG A 85 24.23 -5.37 1.69
N LEU A 86 24.37 -4.27 2.43
CA LEU A 86 23.21 -3.58 3.01
C LEU A 86 22.30 -3.00 1.91
N LEU A 87 22.86 -2.50 0.81
CA LEU A 87 22.09 -2.03 -0.34
C LEU A 87 21.32 -3.15 -1.03
N ASP A 88 21.91 -4.34 -1.17
CA ASP A 88 21.20 -5.52 -1.68
C ASP A 88 20.01 -5.91 -0.77
N GLU A 89 20.22 -5.89 0.55
CA GLU A 89 19.18 -6.15 1.53
C GLU A 89 18.06 -5.09 1.49
N ILE A 90 18.42 -3.81 1.35
CA ILE A 90 17.47 -2.70 1.12
C ILE A 90 16.65 -2.94 -0.16
N GLY A 91 17.31 -3.36 -1.25
CA GLY A 91 16.64 -3.73 -2.50
C GLY A 91 15.62 -4.85 -2.28
N GLN A 92 15.98 -5.87 -1.52
CA GLN A 92 15.09 -6.98 -1.18
C GLN A 92 13.89 -6.54 -0.32
N ILE A 93 14.09 -5.67 0.67
CA ILE A 93 13.01 -5.12 1.50
C ILE A 93 12.02 -4.33 0.63
N ASN A 94 12.53 -3.46 -0.25
CA ASN A 94 11.70 -2.69 -1.17
C ASN A 94 10.87 -3.59 -2.10
N ALA A 95 11.48 -4.66 -2.64
CA ALA A 95 10.76 -5.65 -3.44
C ALA A 95 9.67 -6.35 -2.60
N ASN A 96 9.96 -6.71 -1.35
CA ASN A 96 9.02 -7.37 -0.46
C ASN A 96 7.84 -6.46 -0.07
N ILE A 97 8.09 -5.16 0.14
CA ILE A 97 7.04 -4.16 0.33
C ILE A 97 6.07 -4.16 -0.86
N LYS A 98 6.60 -4.11 -2.09
CA LYS A 98 5.77 -4.13 -3.30
C LYS A 98 4.98 -5.43 -3.45
N LYS A 99 5.61 -6.58 -3.17
CA LYS A 99 4.93 -7.88 -3.18
C LYS A 99 3.79 -7.93 -2.16
N ASN A 100 4.01 -7.44 -0.94
CA ASN A 100 2.99 -7.39 0.10
C ASN A 100 1.79 -6.53 -0.30
N GLN A 101 2.04 -5.36 -0.89
CA GLN A 101 0.99 -4.47 -1.40
C GLN A 101 0.16 -5.15 -2.49
N LEU A 102 0.82 -5.73 -3.51
CA LEU A 102 0.14 -6.43 -4.60
C LEU A 102 -0.66 -7.63 -4.11
N LYS A 103 -0.09 -8.42 -3.20
CA LYS A 103 -0.75 -9.60 -2.64
C LYS A 103 -2.03 -9.22 -1.91
N ALA A 104 -1.97 -8.19 -1.05
CA ALA A 104 -3.15 -7.69 -0.36
C ALA A 104 -4.22 -7.15 -1.32
N GLN A 105 -3.83 -6.43 -2.38
CA GLN A 105 -4.78 -6.00 -3.41
C GLN A 105 -5.46 -7.19 -4.12
N ILE A 106 -4.71 -8.24 -4.44
CA ILE A 106 -5.26 -9.47 -5.04
C ILE A 106 -6.21 -10.16 -4.06
N ASP A 107 -5.85 -10.24 -2.79
CA ASP A 107 -6.66 -10.94 -1.79
C ASP A 107 -7.94 -10.19 -1.44
N VAL A 108 -7.91 -8.85 -1.35
CA VAL A 108 -9.12 -8.01 -1.16
C VAL A 108 -10.09 -8.18 -2.32
N ARG A 109 -9.61 -8.33 -3.56
CA ARG A 109 -10.45 -8.52 -4.76
C ARG A 109 -11.30 -9.78 -4.74
N LYS A 110 -10.99 -10.75 -3.86
CA LYS A 110 -11.83 -11.94 -3.64
C LYS A 110 -13.14 -11.61 -2.93
N PHE A 111 -13.17 -10.50 -2.19
CA PHE A 111 -14.29 -10.07 -1.36
C PHE A 111 -14.99 -8.83 -1.93
N ILE A 112 -14.22 -7.94 -2.57
CA ILE A 112 -14.72 -6.70 -3.13
C ILE A 112 -14.24 -6.60 -4.58
N SER A 113 -15.17 -6.71 -5.53
CA SER A 113 -14.83 -6.58 -6.94
C SER A 113 -14.34 -5.15 -7.25
N LYS A 114 -13.55 -5.00 -8.31
CA LYS A 114 -13.08 -3.68 -8.75
C LYS A 114 -14.27 -2.76 -9.10
N ASP A 115 -15.28 -3.30 -9.78
CA ASP A 115 -16.39 -2.50 -10.27
C ASP A 115 -17.30 -2.06 -9.12
N ASP A 116 -17.53 -2.92 -8.13
CA ASP A 116 -18.32 -2.56 -6.94
C ASP A 116 -17.57 -1.56 -6.06
N PHE A 117 -16.25 -1.70 -5.93
CA PHE A 117 -15.42 -0.71 -5.24
C PHE A 117 -15.48 0.66 -5.93
N LEU A 118 -15.45 0.70 -7.27
CA LEU A 118 -15.55 1.96 -8.02
C LEU A 118 -16.93 2.61 -7.86
N LYS A 119 -18.01 1.82 -7.89
CA LYS A 119 -19.36 2.33 -7.62
C LYS A 119 -19.48 2.88 -6.21
N ALA A 120 -18.91 2.19 -5.21
CA ALA A 120 -18.91 2.67 -3.83
C ALA A 120 -18.13 3.98 -3.67
N ILE A 121 -16.99 4.13 -4.36
CA ILE A 121 -16.24 5.40 -4.42
C ILE A 121 -17.10 6.51 -5.04
N GLU A 122 -17.77 6.24 -6.15
CA GLU A 122 -18.61 7.22 -6.83
C GLU A 122 -19.76 7.69 -5.93
N LEU A 123 -20.46 6.75 -5.27
CA LEU A 123 -21.48 7.06 -4.27
C LEU A 123 -20.91 7.89 -3.12
N HIS A 124 -19.72 7.53 -2.63
CA HIS A 124 -19.08 8.26 -1.55
C HIS A 124 -18.73 9.70 -1.95
N GLN A 125 -18.25 9.90 -3.18
CA GLN A 125 -17.95 11.23 -3.73
C GLN A 125 -19.21 12.07 -3.96
N MET A 126 -20.31 11.45 -4.37
CA MET A 126 -21.63 12.11 -4.45
C MET A 126 -22.12 12.54 -3.06
N ASN A 127 -21.99 11.66 -2.06
CA ASN A 127 -22.38 11.95 -0.68
C ASN A 127 -21.55 13.09 -0.06
N LEU A 128 -20.28 13.21 -0.46
CA LEU A 128 -19.40 14.32 -0.06
C LEU A 128 -19.62 15.61 -0.87
N GLY A 129 -20.52 15.62 -1.86
CA GLY A 129 -20.80 16.77 -2.72
C GLY A 129 -19.67 17.12 -3.70
N VAL A 130 -18.73 16.20 -3.91
CA VAL A 130 -17.58 16.36 -4.83
C VAL A 130 -18.01 16.18 -6.28
N ILE A 131 -19.00 15.30 -6.51
CA ILE A 131 -19.60 15.04 -7.82
C ILE A 131 -21.11 15.25 -7.69
N LYS A 132 -21.71 15.89 -8.70
CA LYS A 132 -23.16 16.14 -8.78
C LYS A 132 -23.85 15.10 -9.63
#